data_AF-A0A0L1I3W3-F1
#
_entry.id   AF-A0A0L1I3W3-F1
#
_cell.length_a   1.000
_cell.length_b   1.000
_cell.length_c   1.000
_cell.angle_alpha   90.00
_cell.angle_beta   90.00
_cell.angle_gamma   90.00
#
_symmetry.space_group_name_H-M   'P 1'
#
loop_
_entity.id
_entity.type
_entity.pdbx_description
1 polymer ?
#
loop_
_entity_poly.entity_id
_entity_poly.type
_entity_poly.pdbx_seq_one_letter_code
_entity_poly.pdbx_strand_id
1 'polypeptide(L)'
;MRNNAISSGNEYREGNLFLLNDSTVLYNYLNEKDSYLYLIKHKGSVKHCTLLYLKKEYANPGFVKEIKRNHTTTLTKDNSNNYRYVCNINYDDLSINLNDRYFIVSVYNGVKTDIRSCFYFSYDNILEPVNIINKIVKVYEYSNYSIYAFHINKDLESYFLFNKKMECFLGDNFYIYLNINFINTYKLDNSFDNNNEKVVNLYPNNLIYYKLPNINYKNTFLSNVHFPPYTKYVQLNDKEYIFKLPSYIEEDIHTELHFLQKVNKFYKKKTIFHKGGHNNDLVLGIDFSKKTNICSYGYSKTSCEYTHIDINKINIKVPMNDEITSDITLAIICPVSKKNQNVCFHHTYDNGKKVLIRDHLYDRNGYLNVYPKIYIYTPKLNQIYEESKLVIRKEFIEIFKNNKCNYKNVILCKCYANNKYYDITFNLI
;
A
#
# COMPACT_ATOMS: atom_id res chain seq x y z
N MET A 1 3.40 -59.94 30.52
CA MET A 1 3.93 -58.57 30.58
C MET A 1 2.96 -57.64 29.89
N ARG A 2 2.14 -56.91 30.65
CA ARG A 2 1.27 -55.84 30.15
C ARG A 2 2.02 -54.52 30.35
N ASN A 3 2.40 -53.85 29.27
CA ASN A 3 2.93 -52.48 29.34
C ASN A 3 1.75 -51.54 29.56
N ASN A 4 1.51 -51.19 30.83
CA ASN A 4 0.68 -50.06 31.21
C ASN A 4 1.43 -48.78 30.85
N ALA A 5 1.07 -48.16 29.72
CA ALA A 5 1.37 -46.75 29.51
C ALA A 5 0.56 -45.95 30.54
N ILE A 6 1.25 -45.42 31.55
CA ILE A 6 0.64 -44.52 32.53
C ILE A 6 0.39 -43.19 31.81
N SER A 7 -0.87 -42.86 31.59
CA SER A 7 -1.30 -41.53 31.14
C SER A 7 -1.02 -40.52 32.25
N SER A 8 0.03 -39.73 32.09
CA SER A 8 0.34 -38.62 33.00
C SER A 8 -0.41 -37.35 32.58
N GLY A 9 -1.46 -37.00 33.32
CA GLY A 9 -2.07 -35.66 33.36
C GLY A 9 -3.33 -35.46 32.51
N ASN A 10 -4.50 -35.34 33.16
CA ASN A 10 -5.81 -35.11 32.53
C ASN A 10 -6.17 -33.62 32.34
N GLU A 11 -5.28 -32.67 32.63
CA GLU A 11 -5.62 -31.24 32.55
C GLU A 11 -4.76 -30.49 31.54
N TYR A 12 -5.32 -30.34 30.34
CA TYR A 12 -4.93 -29.32 29.39
C TYR A 12 -5.09 -27.93 30.03
N ARG A 13 -4.02 -27.14 30.05
CA ARG A 13 -4.04 -25.75 30.52
C ARG A 13 -3.74 -24.82 29.34
N GLU A 14 -4.76 -24.08 28.93
CA GLU A 14 -4.78 -23.22 27.74
C GLU A 14 -3.67 -22.15 27.73
N GLY A 15 -3.18 -21.74 28.91
CA GLY A 15 -2.11 -20.73 29.08
C GLY A 15 -0.67 -21.18 28.76
N ASN A 16 -0.43 -22.46 28.44
CA ASN A 16 0.91 -23.02 28.21
C ASN A 16 1.22 -23.30 26.72
N LEU A 17 0.39 -22.76 25.83
CA LEU A 17 0.57 -22.88 24.38
C LEU A 17 1.27 -21.63 23.83
N PHE A 18 2.45 -21.82 23.28
CA PHE A 18 3.21 -20.78 22.60
C PHE A 18 3.19 -21.07 21.10
N LEU A 19 2.45 -20.26 20.35
CA LEU A 19 2.35 -20.42 18.90
C LEU A 19 3.72 -20.11 18.26
N LEU A 20 4.33 -21.10 17.62
CA LEU A 20 5.61 -20.93 16.92
C LEU A 20 5.38 -20.50 15.47
N ASN A 21 4.34 -21.07 14.84
CA ASN A 21 3.81 -20.71 13.54
C ASN A 21 2.39 -21.31 13.38
N ASP A 22 1.76 -21.07 12.24
CA ASP A 22 0.38 -21.49 11.92
C ASP A 22 0.24 -22.95 11.56
N SER A 23 1.28 -23.70 11.79
CA SER A 23 1.32 -25.13 11.68
C SER A 23 2.05 -25.75 12.86
N THR A 24 2.41 -24.98 13.90
CA THR A 24 3.25 -25.48 14.99
C THR A 24 3.07 -24.68 16.28
N VAL A 25 2.74 -25.37 17.37
CA VAL A 25 2.63 -24.79 18.72
C VAL A 25 3.63 -25.50 19.63
N LEU A 26 4.36 -24.73 20.44
CA LEU A 26 5.15 -25.22 21.54
C LEU A 26 4.21 -25.37 22.74
N TYR A 27 4.03 -26.58 23.24
CA TYR A 27 3.33 -26.81 24.51
C TYR A 27 4.38 -27.14 25.56
N ASN A 28 4.52 -26.23 26.53
CA ASN A 28 5.43 -26.44 27.65
C ASN A 28 4.68 -27.06 28.81
N TYR A 29 5.00 -28.31 29.13
CA TYR A 29 4.40 -29.05 30.23
C TYR A 29 5.42 -29.19 31.35
N LEU A 30 5.08 -28.66 32.51
CA LEU A 30 5.86 -28.82 33.74
C LEU A 30 5.11 -29.80 34.64
N ASN A 31 5.77 -30.90 34.98
CA ASN A 31 5.37 -31.75 36.10
C ASN A 31 6.30 -31.47 37.28
N GLU A 32 5.92 -31.90 38.49
CA GLU A 32 6.64 -31.67 39.75
C GLU A 32 8.13 -32.07 39.72
N LYS A 33 8.56 -32.89 38.75
CA LYS A 33 9.94 -33.40 38.65
C LYS A 33 10.65 -33.11 37.32
N ASP A 34 9.92 -32.79 36.25
CA ASP A 34 10.46 -32.68 34.89
C ASP A 34 9.76 -31.60 34.06
N SER A 35 10.48 -31.05 33.09
CA SER A 35 9.92 -30.18 32.04
C SER A 35 9.92 -30.88 30.70
N TYR A 36 8.78 -30.87 30.02
CA TYR A 36 8.58 -31.49 28.72
C TYR A 36 8.16 -30.42 27.71
N LEU A 37 8.87 -30.35 26.59
CA LEU A 37 8.58 -29.42 25.51
C LEU A 37 8.02 -30.19 24.31
N TYR A 38 6.72 -30.02 24.05
CA TYR A 38 6.07 -30.65 22.91
C TYR A 38 6.00 -29.70 21.73
N LEU A 39 6.40 -30.18 20.55
CA LEU A 39 6.23 -29.48 19.28
C LEU A 39 5.01 -30.04 18.55
N ILE A 40 3.86 -29.38 18.68
CA ILE A 40 2.60 -29.83 18.11
C ILE A 40 2.44 -29.25 16.72
N LYS A 41 2.42 -30.08 15.67
CA LYS A 41 2.22 -29.64 14.28
C LYS A 41 0.73 -29.63 13.89
N HIS A 42 0.22 -28.52 13.35
CA HIS A 42 -1.11 -28.38 12.72
C HIS A 42 -0.98 -27.91 11.25
N LYS A 43 -2.05 -27.76 10.46
CA LYS A 43 -1.96 -27.33 9.04
C LYS A 43 -2.66 -25.97 8.87
N GLY A 44 -1.89 -24.90 8.64
CA GLY A 44 -2.36 -23.54 8.36
C GLY A 44 -1.26 -22.61 7.81
N SER A 45 -1.64 -21.47 7.22
CA SER A 45 -0.77 -20.46 6.56
C SER A 45 -0.06 -19.56 7.57
N VAL A 46 1.28 -19.41 7.56
CA VAL A 46 2.06 -18.71 8.62
C VAL A 46 1.75 -17.20 8.76
N LYS A 47 1.02 -16.81 9.81
CA LYS A 47 0.72 -15.47 10.32
C LYS A 47 1.73 -14.98 11.37
N HIS A 48 2.57 -15.87 11.89
CA HIS A 48 3.54 -15.58 12.95
C HIS A 48 4.95 -16.02 12.57
N CYS A 49 5.88 -15.06 12.47
CA CYS A 49 7.31 -15.33 12.24
C CYS A 49 8.09 -15.16 13.56
N THR A 50 8.88 -16.15 13.97
CA THR A 50 9.72 -16.07 15.17
C THR A 50 11.20 -16.12 14.80
N LEU A 51 11.93 -15.05 15.10
CA LEU A 51 13.33 -14.85 14.75
C LEU A 51 14.24 -14.95 15.99
N LEU A 52 15.08 -15.98 16.03
CA LEU A 52 16.12 -16.19 17.05
C LEU A 52 17.52 -15.75 16.61
N TYR A 53 17.70 -15.38 15.33
CA TYR A 53 18.99 -15.14 14.66
C TYR A 53 19.97 -16.32 14.66
N LEU A 54 19.50 -17.53 15.01
CA LEU A 54 20.33 -18.73 14.98
C LEU A 54 20.34 -19.29 13.56
N LYS A 55 21.51 -19.39 12.91
CA LYS A 55 21.65 -19.95 11.54
C LYS A 55 21.58 -21.49 11.51
N LYS A 56 20.67 -22.08 12.28
CA LYS A 56 20.35 -23.52 12.31
C LYS A 56 18.96 -23.73 11.72
N GLU A 57 18.80 -24.77 10.92
CA GLU A 57 17.49 -25.17 10.39
C GLU A 57 16.53 -25.46 11.56
N TYR A 58 15.26 -25.06 11.42
CA TYR A 58 14.18 -25.18 12.43
C TYR A 58 14.28 -24.29 13.69
N ALA A 59 15.39 -23.58 13.91
CA ALA A 59 15.54 -22.69 15.08
C ALA A 59 14.78 -21.37 14.95
N ASN A 60 14.30 -21.00 13.76
CA ASN A 60 13.53 -19.78 13.52
C ASN A 60 12.18 -20.16 12.90
N PRO A 61 11.18 -20.51 13.72
CA PRO A 61 9.86 -20.88 13.23
C PRO A 61 9.28 -19.85 12.24
N GLY A 62 8.74 -20.35 11.14
CA GLY A 62 8.26 -19.52 10.02
C GLY A 62 9.33 -19.15 9.00
N PHE A 63 10.62 -19.19 9.33
CA PHE A 63 11.70 -18.93 8.38
C PHE A 63 12.21 -20.21 7.70
N VAL A 64 12.21 -20.20 6.37
CA VAL A 64 12.74 -21.27 5.53
C VAL A 64 14.04 -20.82 4.88
N LYS A 65 15.05 -21.69 4.88
CA LYS A 65 16.33 -21.44 4.20
C LYS A 65 16.14 -21.57 2.68
N GLU A 66 16.32 -20.49 1.95
CA GLU A 66 16.35 -20.45 0.50
C GLU A 66 17.79 -20.30 0.01
N ILE A 67 18.22 -21.19 -0.89
CA ILE A 67 19.52 -21.09 -1.56
C ILE A 67 19.35 -20.14 -2.76
N LYS A 68 20.15 -19.06 -2.82
CA LYS A 68 20.19 -18.16 -3.97
C LYS A 68 20.71 -18.95 -5.19
N ARG A 69 19.82 -19.43 -6.04
CA ARG A 69 20.19 -19.82 -7.41
C ARG A 69 20.36 -18.52 -8.20
N ASN A 70 21.55 -18.30 -8.77
CA ASN A 70 21.93 -17.09 -9.50
C ASN A 70 20.78 -16.52 -10.35
N HIS A 71 20.10 -15.49 -9.84
CA HIS A 71 19.30 -14.60 -10.65
C HIS A 71 20.10 -13.33 -10.86
N THR A 72 20.42 -13.09 -12.12
CA THR A 72 21.14 -11.92 -12.63
C THR A 72 20.41 -10.62 -12.31
N THR A 73 21.22 -9.58 -12.16
CA THR A 73 20.97 -8.13 -12.21
C THR A 73 20.42 -7.40 -10.97
N THR A 74 21.40 -6.73 -10.32
CA THR A 74 21.38 -5.35 -9.79
C THR A 74 20.54 -5.02 -8.56
N LEU A 75 21.17 -5.08 -7.38
CA LEU A 75 21.60 -3.92 -6.55
C LEU A 75 21.79 -4.36 -5.10
N THR A 76 23.01 -4.77 -4.76
CA THR A 76 23.76 -4.51 -3.52
C THR A 76 24.88 -5.54 -3.42
N LYS A 77 26.11 -5.07 -3.20
CA LYS A 77 27.27 -5.89 -2.89
C LYS A 77 27.09 -6.45 -1.48
N ASP A 78 26.46 -7.61 -1.36
CA ASP A 78 26.54 -8.40 -0.13
C ASP A 78 27.43 -9.62 -0.35
N ASN A 79 28.61 -9.55 0.27
CA ASN A 79 29.58 -10.61 0.35
C ASN A 79 29.02 -11.81 1.14
N SER A 80 29.29 -13.01 0.63
CA SER A 80 29.57 -14.22 1.42
C SER A 80 28.43 -14.94 2.17
N ASN A 81 27.24 -15.08 1.57
CA ASN A 81 26.36 -16.23 1.90
C ASN A 81 25.37 -16.53 0.76
N ASN A 82 25.43 -17.76 0.22
CA ASN A 82 24.55 -18.23 -0.87
C ASN A 82 23.13 -18.58 -0.40
N TYR A 83 22.74 -18.21 0.82
CA TYR A 83 21.43 -18.54 1.36
C TYR A 83 20.84 -17.36 2.15
N ARG A 84 19.51 -17.27 2.11
CA ARG A 84 18.70 -16.37 2.92
C ARG A 84 17.68 -17.18 3.71
N TYR A 85 17.28 -16.69 4.87
CA TYR A 85 16.17 -17.23 5.63
C TYR A 85 14.94 -16.36 5.42
N VAL A 86 13.83 -16.96 5.03
CA VAL A 86 12.67 -16.24 4.53
C VAL A 86 11.41 -16.68 5.26
N CYS A 87 10.68 -15.72 5.82
CA CYS A 87 9.29 -15.93 6.26
C CYS A 87 8.35 -15.33 5.20
N ASN A 88 7.46 -16.14 4.62
CA ASN A 88 6.47 -15.66 3.65
C ASN A 88 5.12 -15.49 4.35
N ILE A 89 4.57 -14.28 4.28
CA ILE A 89 3.26 -13.90 4.82
C ILE A 89 2.39 -13.51 3.64
N ASN A 90 1.18 -14.06 3.55
CA ASN A 90 0.20 -13.63 2.55
C ASN A 90 -0.73 -12.59 3.16
N TYR A 91 -1.06 -11.56 2.38
CA TYR A 91 -1.94 -10.48 2.83
C TYR A 91 -3.36 -10.98 3.17
N ASP A 92 -3.89 -11.91 2.38
CA ASP A 92 -5.25 -12.42 2.58
C ASP A 92 -5.39 -13.23 3.87
N ASP A 93 -4.28 -13.81 4.35
CA ASP A 93 -4.23 -14.65 5.55
C ASP A 93 -4.10 -13.82 6.85
N LEU A 94 -3.86 -12.51 6.74
CA LEU A 94 -3.66 -11.62 7.87
C LEU A 94 -4.89 -11.52 8.79
N SER A 95 -4.63 -11.40 10.09
CA SER A 95 -5.67 -11.17 11.09
C SER A 95 -6.32 -9.81 10.89
N ILE A 96 -7.64 -9.73 11.04
CA ILE A 96 -8.40 -8.49 10.91
C ILE A 96 -8.66 -7.92 12.31
N ASN A 97 -8.38 -6.64 12.51
CA ASN A 97 -8.75 -5.89 13.70
C ASN A 97 -9.35 -4.54 13.26
N LEU A 98 -10.67 -4.39 13.42
CA LEU A 98 -11.42 -3.22 12.96
C LEU A 98 -11.12 -2.90 11.48
N ASN A 99 -10.46 -1.76 11.24
CA ASN A 99 -10.12 -1.23 9.92
C ASN A 99 -8.70 -1.59 9.46
N ASP A 100 -7.99 -2.41 10.23
CA ASP A 100 -6.64 -2.84 9.91
C ASP A 100 -6.57 -4.36 9.72
N ARG A 101 -5.62 -4.79 8.89
CA ARG A 101 -5.06 -6.13 8.93
C ARG A 101 -3.72 -6.09 9.63
N TYR A 102 -3.34 -7.17 10.29
CA TYR A 102 -2.05 -7.24 10.96
C TYR A 102 -1.45 -8.64 10.97
N PHE A 103 -0.12 -8.68 11.08
CA PHE A 103 0.66 -9.88 11.39
C PHE A 103 1.60 -9.60 12.56
N ILE A 104 2.11 -10.68 13.15
CA ILE A 104 2.98 -10.62 14.31
C ILE A 104 4.37 -11.19 13.99
N VAL A 105 5.38 -10.50 14.46
CA VAL A 105 6.79 -10.92 14.39
C VAL A 105 7.37 -10.91 15.80
N SER A 106 7.88 -12.05 16.23
CA SER A 106 8.58 -12.22 17.51
C SER A 106 10.08 -12.28 17.28
N VAL A 107 10.87 -11.51 18.02
CA VAL A 107 12.31 -11.34 17.75
C VAL A 107 13.14 -11.41 19.03
N TYR A 108 14.15 -12.27 19.03
CA TYR A 108 15.16 -12.40 20.09
C TYR A 108 16.11 -11.20 20.08
N ASN A 109 16.23 -10.49 21.20
CA ASN A 109 17.02 -9.26 21.36
C ASN A 109 16.66 -8.10 20.39
N GLY A 110 15.41 -8.06 19.91
CA GLY A 110 14.90 -6.99 19.04
C GLY A 110 15.43 -7.06 17.59
N VAL A 111 14.91 -6.17 16.73
CA VAL A 111 15.32 -6.15 15.31
C VAL A 111 16.60 -5.34 15.13
N LYS A 112 17.58 -5.87 14.40
CA LYS A 112 18.86 -5.20 14.14
C LYS A 112 18.76 -4.07 13.11
N THR A 113 17.67 -4.03 12.36
CA THR A 113 17.36 -3.06 11.31
C THR A 113 16.12 -2.26 11.66
N ASP A 114 16.00 -1.05 11.08
CA ASP A 114 14.79 -0.25 11.26
C ASP A 114 13.64 -0.81 10.44
N ILE A 115 12.77 -1.59 11.08
CA ILE A 115 11.57 -2.19 10.49
C ILE A 115 10.54 -1.18 9.99
N ARG A 116 10.65 0.09 10.37
CA ARG A 116 9.80 1.17 9.81
C ARG A 116 10.16 1.49 8.35
N SER A 117 11.27 0.96 7.85
CA SER A 117 11.69 1.03 6.45
C SER A 117 11.34 -0.25 5.66
N CYS A 118 10.38 -1.05 6.13
CA CYS A 118 9.99 -2.29 5.47
C CYS A 118 8.66 -2.19 4.73
N PHE A 119 8.45 -3.09 3.75
CA PHE A 119 7.18 -3.23 3.02
C PHE A 119 6.79 -1.99 2.21
N TYR A 120 7.71 -1.59 1.35
CA TYR A 120 7.54 -0.52 0.38
C TYR A 120 6.76 -1.00 -0.85
N PHE A 121 5.65 -0.34 -1.15
CA PHE A 121 4.83 -0.59 -2.32
C PHE A 121 5.03 0.51 -3.38
N SER A 122 5.30 0.09 -4.62
CA SER A 122 5.22 0.93 -5.82
C SER A 122 4.72 0.07 -6.97
N TYR A 123 4.06 0.65 -7.97
CA TYR A 123 3.67 -0.11 -9.17
C TYR A 123 4.84 -0.35 -10.13
N ASP A 124 5.84 0.54 -10.14
CA ASP A 124 7.04 0.45 -10.97
C ASP A 124 8.25 1.14 -10.30
N ASN A 125 9.37 1.25 -11.01
CA ASN A 125 10.61 1.84 -10.49
C ASN A 125 10.69 3.36 -10.69
N ILE A 126 9.69 3.98 -11.33
CA ILE A 126 9.65 5.43 -11.59
C ILE A 126 8.93 6.13 -10.44
N LEU A 127 7.80 5.57 -9.98
CA LEU A 127 7.05 6.09 -8.85
C LEU A 127 7.81 5.88 -7.54
N GLU A 128 7.80 6.92 -6.68
CA GLU A 128 8.35 6.80 -5.32
C GLU A 128 7.57 5.73 -4.53
N PRO A 129 8.27 4.76 -3.90
CA PRO A 129 7.61 3.74 -3.11
C PRO A 129 7.03 4.30 -1.81
N VAL A 130 5.92 3.73 -1.37
CA VAL A 130 5.21 4.10 -0.14
C VAL A 130 5.24 2.94 0.85
N ASN A 131 5.59 3.22 2.11
CA ASN A 131 5.46 2.22 3.18
C ASN A 131 3.98 1.96 3.50
N ILE A 132 3.52 0.71 3.34
CA ILE A 132 2.12 0.34 3.58
C ILE A 132 1.79 -0.03 5.03
N ILE A 133 2.81 -0.21 5.89
CA ILE A 133 2.60 -0.40 7.32
C ILE A 133 2.24 0.94 7.93
N ASN A 134 1.03 1.12 8.47
CA ASN A 134 0.62 2.37 9.10
C ASN A 134 1.00 2.46 10.57
N LYS A 135 1.11 1.34 11.28
CA LYS A 135 1.42 1.30 12.70
C LYS A 135 2.24 0.06 13.05
N ILE A 136 3.23 0.22 13.93
CA ILE A 136 3.97 -0.90 14.53
C ILE A 136 3.80 -0.80 16.05
N VAL A 137 3.27 -1.84 16.66
CA VAL A 137 3.04 -1.89 18.12
C VAL A 137 3.90 -2.97 18.74
N LYS A 138 4.64 -2.61 19.79
CA LYS A 138 5.27 -3.61 20.66
C LYS A 138 4.18 -4.19 21.58
N VAL A 139 3.75 -5.41 21.30
CA VAL A 139 2.64 -6.07 22.01
C VAL A 139 3.10 -6.56 23.37
N TYR A 140 4.30 -7.14 23.42
CA TYR A 140 4.88 -7.68 24.65
C TYR A 140 6.41 -7.65 24.59
N GLU A 141 7.04 -7.48 25.75
CA GLU A 141 8.49 -7.55 25.94
C GLU A 141 8.82 -8.56 27.04
N TYR A 142 9.53 -9.61 26.66
CA TYR A 142 10.20 -10.53 27.58
C TYR A 142 11.66 -10.10 27.73
N SER A 143 12.34 -10.65 28.74
CA SER A 143 13.76 -10.37 29.02
C SER A 143 14.68 -10.47 27.81
N ASN A 144 14.41 -11.41 26.90
CA ASN A 144 15.22 -11.61 25.68
C ASN A 144 14.40 -11.54 24.39
N TYR A 145 13.11 -11.22 24.42
CA TYR A 145 12.23 -11.27 23.24
C TYR A 145 11.29 -10.07 23.17
N SER A 146 11.07 -9.55 21.97
CA SER A 146 10.03 -8.55 21.72
C SER A 146 9.04 -9.05 20.67
N ILE A 147 7.76 -8.85 20.93
CA ILE A 147 6.67 -9.18 20.00
C ILE A 147 6.18 -7.88 19.37
N TYR A 148 6.22 -7.81 18.04
CA TYR A 148 5.76 -6.67 17.26
C TYR A 148 4.54 -7.05 16.42
N ALA A 149 3.50 -6.22 16.47
CA ALA A 149 2.37 -6.25 15.55
C ALA A 149 2.55 -5.18 14.48
N PHE A 150 2.48 -5.59 13.21
CA PHE A 150 2.56 -4.72 12.05
C PHE A 150 1.16 -4.55 11.47
N HIS A 151 0.65 -3.33 11.48
CA HIS A 151 -0.69 -3.00 11.00
C HIS A 151 -0.63 -2.43 9.58
N ILE A 152 -1.58 -2.85 8.76
CA ILE A 152 -1.83 -2.36 7.40
C ILE A 152 -3.29 -1.94 7.34
N ASN A 153 -3.50 -0.69 6.95
CA ASN A 153 -4.84 -0.15 6.78
C ASN A 153 -5.60 -0.86 5.65
N LYS A 154 -6.84 -1.29 5.89
CA LYS A 154 -7.67 -1.94 4.87
C LYS A 154 -8.04 -1.03 3.71
N ASP A 155 -8.03 0.29 3.88
CA ASP A 155 -8.29 1.24 2.79
C ASP A 155 -7.28 1.10 1.62
N LEU A 156 -6.09 0.56 1.92
CA LEU A 156 -5.04 0.25 0.95
C LEU A 156 -5.38 -0.93 0.03
N GLU A 157 -6.33 -1.80 0.41
CA GLU A 157 -6.76 -2.93 -0.43
C GLU A 157 -7.21 -2.47 -1.82
N SER A 158 -7.78 -1.27 -1.91
CA SER A 158 -8.20 -0.68 -3.17
C SER A 158 -7.04 -0.35 -4.14
N TYR A 159 -5.78 -0.40 -3.67
CA TYR A 159 -4.55 -0.21 -4.45
C TYR A 159 -3.82 -1.52 -4.75
N PHE A 160 -4.33 -2.67 -4.29
CA PHE A 160 -3.78 -3.98 -4.60
C PHE A 160 -4.39 -4.51 -5.91
N LEU A 161 -3.89 -3.98 -7.04
CA LEU A 161 -4.43 -4.24 -8.38
C LEU A 161 -3.90 -5.53 -9.04
N PHE A 162 -2.77 -6.05 -8.56
CA PHE A 162 -2.16 -7.29 -9.00
C PHE A 162 -1.25 -7.86 -7.91
N ASN A 163 -0.88 -9.13 -8.08
CA ASN A 163 -0.04 -9.81 -7.11
C ASN A 163 1.35 -9.16 -7.03
N LYS A 164 1.79 -8.82 -5.82
CA LYS A 164 3.10 -8.20 -5.60
C LYS A 164 3.74 -8.74 -4.33
N LYS A 165 5.04 -8.97 -4.39
CA LYS A 165 5.86 -9.38 -3.24
C LYS A 165 6.67 -8.19 -2.76
N MET A 166 6.57 -7.87 -1.47
CA MET A 166 7.36 -6.84 -0.81
C MET A 166 8.27 -7.47 0.24
N GLU A 167 9.40 -6.83 0.51
CA GLU A 167 10.41 -7.36 1.40
C GLU A 167 10.71 -6.49 2.61
N CYS A 168 11.17 -7.15 3.66
CA CYS A 168 11.70 -6.55 4.88
C CYS A 168 12.96 -7.31 5.28
N PHE A 169 14.10 -6.62 5.33
CA PHE A 169 15.34 -7.20 5.81
C PHE A 169 15.46 -7.00 7.32
N LEU A 170 15.63 -8.09 8.07
CA LEU A 170 15.71 -8.08 9.54
C LEU A 170 17.16 -8.14 10.07
N GLY A 171 18.16 -8.26 9.19
CA GLY A 171 19.56 -8.51 9.57
C GLY A 171 19.98 -9.98 9.40
N ASP A 172 21.28 -10.24 9.35
CA ASP A 172 21.88 -11.59 9.31
C ASP A 172 21.32 -12.56 8.25
N ASN A 173 20.92 -12.04 7.08
CA ASN A 173 20.26 -12.75 5.98
C ASN A 173 18.83 -13.25 6.27
N PHE A 174 18.15 -12.70 7.28
CA PHE A 174 16.74 -12.94 7.54
C PHE A 174 15.85 -11.91 6.85
N TYR A 175 14.82 -12.39 6.16
CA TYR A 175 13.86 -11.58 5.42
C TYR A 175 12.43 -12.00 5.74
N ILE A 176 11.53 -11.02 5.85
CA ILE A 176 10.09 -11.25 5.76
C ILE A 176 9.64 -10.81 4.37
N TYR A 177 8.84 -11.64 3.74
CA TYR A 177 8.12 -11.27 2.53
C TYR A 177 6.63 -11.18 2.80
N LEU A 178 6.05 -10.04 2.42
CA LEU A 178 4.62 -9.84 2.40
C LEU A 178 4.14 -9.97 0.94
N ASN A 179 3.37 -11.01 0.67
CA ASN A 179 2.77 -11.28 -0.63
C ASN A 179 1.36 -10.68 -0.66
N ILE A 180 1.19 -9.63 -1.44
CA ILE A 180 -0.14 -9.17 -1.86
C ILE A 180 -0.67 -10.21 -2.85
N ASN A 181 -1.61 -11.02 -2.39
CA ASN A 181 -2.33 -12.03 -3.16
C ASN A 181 -3.83 -11.73 -3.29
N PHE A 182 -4.25 -10.55 -2.81
CA PHE A 182 -5.62 -10.07 -2.83
C PHE A 182 -6.07 -9.70 -4.24
N ILE A 183 -7.29 -10.10 -4.61
CA ILE A 183 -7.91 -9.76 -5.89
C ILE A 183 -9.25 -9.06 -5.64
N ASN A 184 -9.32 -7.77 -5.95
CA ASN A 184 -10.58 -7.01 -5.97
C ASN A 184 -11.54 -7.57 -7.05
N THR A 185 -12.83 -7.64 -6.74
CA THR A 185 -13.75 -8.67 -7.25
C THR A 185 -14.55 -8.30 -8.50
N TYR A 186 -14.55 -7.06 -8.98
CA TYR A 186 -15.20 -6.71 -10.25
C TYR A 186 -14.20 -6.29 -11.33
N LYS A 187 -14.15 -7.07 -12.41
CA LYS A 187 -13.17 -6.95 -13.48
C LYS A 187 -13.84 -7.06 -14.84
N LEU A 188 -13.69 -6.02 -15.66
CA LEU A 188 -13.89 -6.14 -17.10
C LEU A 188 -12.56 -6.55 -17.74
N ASP A 189 -12.53 -7.64 -18.50
CA ASP A 189 -11.38 -8.05 -19.31
C ASP A 189 -11.74 -7.90 -20.79
N ASN A 190 -10.97 -7.09 -21.52
CA ASN A 190 -11.23 -6.84 -22.93
C ASN A 190 -10.69 -7.94 -23.88
N SER A 191 -10.10 -9.02 -23.35
CA SER A 191 -9.53 -10.13 -24.12
C SER A 191 -10.45 -11.33 -24.32
N PHE A 192 -11.57 -11.38 -23.59
CA PHE A 192 -12.57 -12.45 -23.68
C PHE A 192 -13.97 -11.86 -23.80
N ASP A 193 -14.49 -11.79 -25.04
CA ASP A 193 -15.91 -11.52 -25.26
C ASP A 193 -16.68 -12.84 -25.41
N ASN A 194 -17.02 -13.45 -24.27
CA ASN A 194 -17.94 -14.59 -24.22
C ASN A 194 -19.40 -14.16 -23.98
N ASN A 195 -19.67 -12.87 -23.80
CA ASN A 195 -20.99 -12.37 -23.41
C ASN A 195 -21.70 -11.71 -24.59
N ASN A 196 -22.87 -12.27 -24.96
CA ASN A 196 -23.84 -11.70 -25.91
C ASN A 196 -24.37 -10.30 -25.54
N GLU A 197 -23.90 -9.70 -24.45
CA GLU A 197 -24.24 -8.34 -24.06
C GLU A 197 -23.79 -7.36 -25.13
N LYS A 198 -24.72 -6.57 -25.68
CA LYS A 198 -24.42 -5.55 -26.70
C LYS A 198 -23.81 -4.27 -26.13
N VAL A 199 -23.96 -4.06 -24.82
CA VAL A 199 -23.54 -2.85 -24.11
C VAL A 199 -22.84 -3.25 -22.82
N VAL A 200 -21.69 -2.65 -22.55
CA VAL A 200 -20.94 -2.82 -21.30
C VAL A 200 -21.38 -1.75 -20.32
N ASN A 201 -21.75 -2.15 -19.10
CA ASN A 201 -22.11 -1.23 -18.03
C ASN A 201 -21.01 -1.27 -16.97
N LEU A 202 -20.47 -0.09 -16.63
CA LEU A 202 -19.42 0.07 -15.63
C LEU A 202 -19.83 1.12 -14.61
N TYR A 203 -19.45 0.90 -13.37
CA TYR A 203 -19.81 1.72 -12.21
C TYR A 203 -18.55 2.27 -11.52
N PRO A 204 -18.68 3.26 -10.63
CA PRO A 204 -17.56 3.76 -9.84
C PRO A 204 -16.74 2.63 -9.17
N ASN A 205 -15.43 2.85 -9.06
CA ASN A 205 -14.44 1.87 -8.56
C ASN A 205 -14.25 0.58 -9.38
N ASN A 206 -14.98 0.37 -10.48
CA ASN A 206 -14.73 -0.81 -11.33
C ASN A 206 -13.29 -0.82 -11.89
N LEU A 207 -12.75 -2.03 -12.05
CA LEU A 207 -11.45 -2.26 -12.67
C LEU A 207 -11.63 -2.77 -14.11
N ILE A 208 -10.80 -2.26 -15.01
CA ILE A 208 -10.79 -2.63 -16.42
C ILE A 208 -9.39 -3.11 -16.78
N TYR A 209 -9.25 -4.40 -17.03
CA TYR A 209 -8.04 -5.01 -17.57
C TYR A 209 -8.09 -4.83 -19.09
N TYR A 210 -7.13 -4.05 -19.58
CA TYR A 210 -7.12 -3.60 -20.95
C TYR A 210 -5.83 -4.04 -21.64
N LYS A 211 -5.98 -4.96 -22.59
CA LYS A 211 -4.92 -5.51 -23.41
C LYS A 211 -4.98 -4.91 -24.81
N LEU A 212 -3.82 -4.42 -25.26
CA LEU A 212 -3.58 -3.96 -26.62
C LEU A 212 -3.10 -5.14 -27.48
N PRO A 213 -3.47 -5.21 -28.77
CA PRO A 213 -2.96 -6.24 -29.67
C PRO A 213 -1.46 -6.04 -29.95
N ASN A 214 -1.05 -4.79 -30.15
CA ASN A 214 0.35 -4.38 -30.32
C ASN A 214 0.59 -2.97 -29.75
N ILE A 215 1.82 -2.68 -29.35
CA ILE A 215 2.26 -1.41 -28.76
C ILE A 215 1.97 -0.21 -29.67
N ASN A 216 2.05 -0.40 -30.99
CA ASN A 216 1.79 0.64 -31.99
C ASN A 216 0.37 1.23 -31.91
N TYR A 217 -0.58 0.49 -31.34
CA TYR A 217 -1.95 0.96 -31.20
C TYR A 217 -2.23 1.70 -29.89
N LYS A 218 -1.22 1.90 -29.03
CA LYS A 218 -1.38 2.62 -27.75
C LYS A 218 -2.08 3.96 -27.94
N ASN A 219 -1.61 4.78 -28.87
CA ASN A 219 -2.19 6.11 -29.12
C ASN A 219 -3.59 5.99 -29.73
N THR A 220 -3.81 5.04 -30.65
CA THR A 220 -5.11 4.82 -31.28
C THR A 220 -6.19 4.42 -30.27
N PHE A 221 -5.85 3.55 -29.31
CA PHE A 221 -6.81 3.06 -28.32
C PHE A 221 -6.89 3.98 -27.10
N LEU A 222 -5.77 4.30 -26.48
CA LEU A 222 -5.73 5.03 -25.21
C LEU A 222 -5.77 6.56 -25.36
N SER A 223 -5.77 7.14 -26.56
CA SER A 223 -6.01 8.59 -26.69
C SER A 223 -7.45 8.94 -27.07
N ASN A 224 -8.24 7.94 -27.47
CA ASN A 224 -9.60 8.12 -27.98
C ASN A 224 -10.68 7.67 -26.99
N VAL A 225 -10.36 6.85 -25.99
CA VAL A 225 -11.33 6.45 -24.96
C VAL A 225 -11.59 7.62 -24.01
N HIS A 226 -12.86 7.96 -23.85
CA HIS A 226 -13.31 8.99 -22.93
C HIS A 226 -13.64 8.38 -21.57
N PHE A 227 -12.61 8.11 -20.78
CA PHE A 227 -12.80 7.67 -19.39
C PHE A 227 -13.31 8.81 -18.51
N PRO A 228 -14.04 8.50 -17.42
CA PRO A 228 -14.35 9.49 -16.40
C PRO A 228 -13.07 10.21 -15.91
N PRO A 229 -13.13 11.54 -15.67
CA PRO A 229 -12.04 12.29 -15.04
C PRO A 229 -11.46 11.57 -13.82
N TYR A 230 -10.14 11.66 -13.63
CA TYR A 230 -9.40 11.00 -12.54
C TYR A 230 -9.45 9.46 -12.56
N THR A 231 -9.82 8.85 -13.68
CA THR A 231 -9.54 7.43 -13.90
C THR A 231 -8.05 7.19 -13.74
N LYS A 232 -7.72 6.23 -12.87
CA LYS A 232 -6.34 5.86 -12.55
C LYS A 232 -5.91 4.71 -13.43
N TYR A 233 -4.60 4.56 -13.65
CA TYR A 233 -4.11 3.39 -14.35
C TYR A 233 -2.75 2.91 -13.86
N VAL A 234 -2.50 1.62 -14.11
CA VAL A 234 -1.19 0.99 -13.99
C VAL A 234 -0.85 0.29 -15.29
N GLN A 235 0.39 0.45 -15.74
CA GLN A 235 0.94 -0.27 -16.88
C GLN A 235 1.66 -1.52 -16.36
N LEU A 236 1.15 -2.73 -16.70
CA LEU A 236 1.79 -3.99 -16.31
C LEU A 236 2.96 -4.32 -17.24
N ASN A 237 2.80 -4.03 -18.52
CA ASN A 237 3.83 -4.12 -19.56
C ASN A 237 3.46 -3.22 -20.75
N ASP A 238 4.16 -3.32 -21.88
CA ASP A 238 3.92 -2.49 -23.06
C ASP A 238 2.53 -2.61 -23.70
N LYS A 239 1.78 -3.67 -23.37
CA LYS A 239 0.48 -3.97 -23.98
C LYS A 239 -0.66 -4.10 -22.97
N GLU A 240 -0.37 -4.29 -21.69
CA GLU A 240 -1.38 -4.61 -20.67
C GLU A 240 -1.46 -3.51 -19.62
N TYR A 241 -2.68 -3.05 -19.39
CA TYR A 241 -3.01 -1.95 -18.49
C TYR A 241 -4.14 -2.38 -17.56
N ILE A 242 -4.14 -1.83 -16.34
CA ILE A 242 -5.29 -1.88 -15.43
C ILE A 242 -5.77 -0.45 -15.27
N PHE A 243 -7.00 -0.16 -15.67
CA PHE A 243 -7.67 1.10 -15.35
C PHE A 243 -8.56 0.91 -14.13
N LYS A 244 -8.54 1.88 -13.22
CA LYS A 244 -9.40 1.95 -12.04
C LYS A 244 -10.25 3.20 -12.17
N LEU A 245 -11.56 3.01 -12.32
CA LEU A 245 -12.51 4.11 -12.37
C LEU A 245 -12.52 4.86 -11.04
N PRO A 246 -12.79 6.19 -11.04
CA PRO A 246 -12.85 6.97 -9.82
C PRO A 246 -13.98 6.47 -8.91
N SER A 247 -13.91 6.85 -7.62
CA SER A 247 -14.94 6.53 -6.63
C SER A 247 -16.22 7.35 -6.80
N TYR A 248 -16.16 8.44 -7.57
CA TYR A 248 -17.28 9.29 -7.91
C TYR A 248 -17.26 9.62 -9.40
N ILE A 249 -18.43 9.51 -10.04
CA ILE A 249 -18.68 9.88 -11.43
C ILE A 249 -19.92 10.79 -11.42
N GLU A 250 -19.76 12.01 -11.89
CA GLU A 250 -20.79 13.06 -11.81
C GLU A 250 -21.99 12.78 -12.74
N GLU A 251 -21.72 12.36 -13.97
CA GLU A 251 -22.71 12.12 -15.00
C GLU A 251 -22.43 10.85 -15.79
N ASP A 252 -23.47 10.30 -16.43
CA ASP A 252 -23.31 9.11 -17.26
C ASP A 252 -22.47 9.43 -18.49
N ILE A 253 -21.41 8.65 -18.72
CA ILE A 253 -20.52 8.83 -19.87
C ILE A 253 -20.71 7.67 -20.84
N HIS A 254 -21.17 8.00 -22.04
CA HIS A 254 -21.31 7.06 -23.14
C HIS A 254 -20.05 7.06 -24.02
N THR A 255 -19.43 5.90 -24.19
CA THR A 255 -18.23 5.75 -25.01
C THR A 255 -18.20 4.40 -25.74
N GLU A 256 -17.09 4.14 -26.41
CA GLU A 256 -16.80 2.84 -27.02
C GLU A 256 -15.46 2.31 -26.51
N LEU A 257 -15.47 1.10 -25.95
CA LEU A 257 -14.25 0.37 -25.61
C LEU A 257 -13.93 -0.66 -26.70
N HIS A 258 -12.64 -0.94 -26.89
CA HIS A 258 -12.20 -1.92 -27.87
C HIS A 258 -11.95 -3.26 -27.21
N PHE A 259 -12.54 -4.31 -27.78
CA PHE A 259 -12.42 -5.69 -27.32
C PHE A 259 -11.63 -6.50 -28.36
N LEU A 260 -10.75 -7.36 -27.87
CA LEU A 260 -9.96 -8.27 -28.69
C LEU A 260 -10.80 -9.51 -29.01
N GLN A 261 -10.86 -9.87 -30.28
CA GLN A 261 -11.35 -11.16 -30.76
C GLN A 261 -10.16 -12.10 -31.04
N LYS A 262 -10.44 -13.41 -31.24
CA LYS A 262 -9.45 -14.38 -31.71
C LYS A 262 -8.66 -13.80 -32.90
N VAL A 263 -7.33 -13.79 -32.77
CA VAL A 263 -6.35 -13.36 -33.78
C VAL A 263 -6.43 -11.86 -34.15
N ASN A 264 -5.91 -10.97 -33.28
CA ASN A 264 -5.61 -9.55 -33.55
C ASN A 264 -6.72 -8.67 -34.17
N LYS A 265 -7.95 -9.17 -34.26
CA LYS A 265 -9.12 -8.41 -34.66
C LYS A 265 -9.72 -7.73 -33.45
N PHE A 266 -10.20 -6.52 -33.62
CA PHE A 266 -10.88 -5.77 -32.59
C PHE A 266 -12.21 -5.26 -33.11
N TYR A 267 -13.16 -5.12 -32.21
CA TYR A 267 -14.39 -4.41 -32.49
C TYR A 267 -14.69 -3.46 -31.33
N LYS A 268 -15.55 -2.50 -31.60
CA LYS A 268 -15.97 -1.51 -30.62
C LYS A 268 -17.25 -1.96 -29.96
N LYS A 269 -17.28 -1.92 -28.63
CA LYS A 269 -18.46 -2.21 -27.83
C LYS A 269 -18.92 -0.92 -27.19
N LYS A 270 -20.22 -0.62 -27.27
CA LYS A 270 -20.80 0.51 -26.55
C LYS A 270 -20.60 0.29 -25.06
N THR A 271 -20.11 1.30 -24.37
CA THR A 271 -19.84 1.27 -22.94
C THR A 271 -20.50 2.47 -22.29
N ILE A 272 -21.16 2.23 -21.16
CA ILE A 272 -21.75 3.26 -20.31
C ILE A 272 -21.00 3.23 -18.98
N PHE A 273 -20.35 4.34 -18.64
CA PHE A 273 -19.88 4.58 -17.28
C PHE A 273 -21.00 5.29 -16.54
N HIS A 274 -21.62 4.60 -15.58
CA HIS A 274 -22.74 5.11 -14.80
C HIS A 274 -22.27 6.10 -13.75
N LYS A 275 -23.04 7.19 -13.59
CA LYS A 275 -22.90 8.14 -12.50
C LYS A 275 -23.13 7.47 -11.14
N GLY A 276 -22.53 8.02 -10.10
CA GLY A 276 -22.71 7.57 -8.73
C GLY A 276 -21.46 7.74 -7.87
N GLY A 277 -21.53 7.21 -6.65
CA GLY A 277 -20.49 7.38 -5.63
C GLY A 277 -20.74 8.60 -4.73
N HIS A 278 -19.77 8.91 -3.87
CA HIS A 278 -19.83 10.03 -2.93
C HIS A 278 -18.71 11.03 -3.19
N ASN A 279 -19.05 12.34 -3.20
CA ASN A 279 -18.12 13.45 -3.44
C ASN A 279 -17.99 14.37 -2.21
N ASN A 280 -18.17 13.83 -1.01
CA ASN A 280 -18.27 14.63 0.22
C ASN A 280 -16.93 14.76 0.96
N ASP A 281 -15.86 14.15 0.45
CA ASP A 281 -14.55 14.23 1.07
C ASP A 281 -13.97 15.64 0.92
N LEU A 282 -13.53 16.25 2.02
CA LEU A 282 -12.75 17.49 1.96
C LEU A 282 -11.37 17.16 1.38
N VAL A 283 -11.21 17.43 0.08
CA VAL A 283 -9.94 17.26 -0.63
C VAL A 283 -9.27 18.61 -0.82
N LEU A 284 -8.10 18.78 -0.21
CA LEU A 284 -7.23 19.94 -0.35
C LEU A 284 -6.00 19.53 -1.17
N GLY A 285 -5.80 20.15 -2.32
CA GLY A 285 -4.77 19.69 -3.22
C GLY A 285 -4.57 20.51 -4.48
N ILE A 286 -3.51 20.17 -5.21
CA ILE A 286 -3.11 20.79 -6.47
C ILE A 286 -3.14 19.76 -7.59
N ASP A 287 -3.64 20.15 -8.74
CA ASP A 287 -3.68 19.36 -9.95
C ASP A 287 -2.98 20.09 -11.11
N PHE A 288 -1.74 19.71 -11.40
CA PHE A 288 -0.97 20.24 -12.53
C PHE A 288 -1.36 19.64 -13.88
N SER A 289 -2.28 18.66 -13.92
CA SER A 289 -2.84 18.18 -15.19
C SER A 289 -3.82 19.19 -15.81
N LYS A 290 -4.39 20.07 -14.97
CA LYS A 290 -5.20 21.20 -15.42
C LYS A 290 -4.32 22.36 -15.84
N LYS A 291 -4.55 22.88 -17.06
CA LYS A 291 -3.84 24.06 -17.58
C LYS A 291 -4.23 25.35 -16.87
N THR A 292 -5.48 25.44 -16.44
CA THR A 292 -6.04 26.58 -15.71
C THR A 292 -6.59 26.11 -14.37
N ASN A 293 -6.47 26.96 -13.35
CA ASN A 293 -7.01 26.69 -12.02
C ASN A 293 -6.47 25.42 -11.34
N ILE A 294 -5.13 25.34 -11.18
CA ILE A 294 -4.44 24.18 -10.60
C ILE A 294 -4.83 23.87 -9.15
N CYS A 295 -5.47 24.79 -8.42
CA CYS A 295 -5.99 24.52 -7.07
C CYS A 295 -7.31 23.74 -7.07
N SER A 296 -7.95 23.55 -8.22
CA SER A 296 -9.15 22.72 -8.31
C SER A 296 -8.76 21.25 -8.40
N TYR A 297 -9.24 20.43 -7.48
CA TYR A 297 -8.93 19.01 -7.40
C TYR A 297 -10.19 18.18 -7.58
N GLY A 298 -10.12 17.10 -8.37
CA GLY A 298 -11.32 16.33 -8.65
C GLY A 298 -12.34 17.15 -9.45
N TYR A 299 -13.59 16.97 -9.08
CA TYR A 299 -14.73 17.79 -9.47
C TYR A 299 -14.96 18.99 -8.51
N SER A 300 -14.10 19.17 -7.49
CA SER A 300 -14.27 20.19 -6.47
C SER A 300 -13.37 21.42 -6.69
N LYS A 301 -13.90 22.60 -6.37
CA LYS A 301 -13.16 23.86 -6.28
C LYS A 301 -12.83 24.26 -4.85
N THR A 302 -13.30 23.52 -3.84
CA THR A 302 -13.15 23.86 -2.42
C THR A 302 -11.69 24.10 -2.04
N SER A 303 -10.75 23.30 -2.56
CA SER A 303 -9.31 23.48 -2.34
C SER A 303 -8.79 24.89 -2.71
N CYS A 304 -9.38 25.55 -3.71
CA CYS A 304 -8.98 26.91 -4.10
C CYS A 304 -9.25 27.96 -3.02
N GLU A 305 -10.28 27.77 -2.19
CA GLU A 305 -10.61 28.68 -1.08
C GLU A 305 -9.51 28.67 0.00
N TYR A 306 -8.79 27.56 0.10
CA TYR A 306 -7.70 27.35 1.06
C TYR A 306 -6.31 27.57 0.45
N THR A 307 -6.22 27.84 -0.86
CA THR A 307 -4.96 27.87 -1.59
C THR A 307 -4.56 29.28 -1.99
N HIS A 308 -3.36 29.69 -1.60
CA HIS A 308 -2.70 30.88 -2.09
C HIS A 308 -1.52 30.51 -2.99
N ILE A 309 -1.50 31.02 -4.22
CA ILE A 309 -0.45 30.74 -5.21
C ILE A 309 0.33 32.03 -5.46
N ASP A 310 1.60 32.03 -5.10
CA ASP A 310 2.55 33.09 -5.40
C ASP A 310 3.67 32.54 -6.28
N ILE A 311 3.55 32.76 -7.60
CA ILE A 311 4.49 32.30 -8.63
C ILE A 311 4.68 30.77 -8.60
N ASN A 312 5.69 30.29 -7.88
CA ASN A 312 6.05 28.88 -7.75
C ASN A 312 5.97 28.39 -6.29
N LYS A 313 5.49 29.22 -5.37
CA LYS A 313 5.18 28.88 -3.99
C LYS A 313 3.68 28.76 -3.85
N ILE A 314 3.22 27.58 -3.47
CA ILE A 314 1.80 27.27 -3.27
C ILE A 314 1.62 27.00 -1.79
N ASN A 315 0.75 27.75 -1.13
CA ASN A 315 0.44 27.58 0.28
C ASN A 315 -1.03 27.16 0.42
N ILE A 316 -1.26 26.01 1.05
CA ILE A 316 -2.58 25.44 1.29
C ILE A 316 -2.82 25.43 2.79
N LYS A 317 -3.88 26.09 3.23
CA LYS A 317 -4.32 26.07 4.62
C LYS A 317 -5.11 24.79 4.87
N VAL A 318 -4.67 23.98 5.82
CA VAL A 318 -5.36 22.75 6.23
C VAL A 318 -6.03 23.02 7.58
N PRO A 319 -7.36 23.20 7.62
CA PRO A 319 -8.06 23.56 8.85
C PRO A 319 -8.04 22.38 9.82
N MET A 320 -7.32 22.51 10.93
CA MET A 320 -7.28 21.52 12.01
C MET A 320 -8.11 22.02 13.19
N ASN A 321 -9.36 22.43 12.95
CA ASN A 321 -10.24 23.09 13.91
C ASN A 321 -11.50 22.26 14.25
N ASP A 322 -12.26 22.67 15.27
CA ASP A 322 -13.40 21.90 15.83
C ASP A 322 -14.60 21.75 14.91
N GLU A 323 -14.62 22.52 13.82
CA GLU A 323 -15.64 22.41 12.78
C GLU A 323 -15.41 21.17 11.90
N ILE A 324 -14.17 20.68 11.81
CA ILE A 324 -13.84 19.47 11.06
C ILE A 324 -14.14 18.23 11.89
N THR A 325 -15.20 17.53 11.51
CA THR A 325 -15.67 16.28 12.14
C THR A 325 -15.36 15.03 11.29
N SER A 326 -14.76 15.21 10.13
CA SER A 326 -14.41 14.16 9.17
C SER A 326 -12.93 14.15 8.83
N ASP A 327 -12.49 13.11 8.13
CA ASP A 327 -11.13 13.01 7.62
C ASP A 327 -10.83 14.09 6.57
N ILE A 328 -9.59 14.60 6.58
CA ILE A 328 -9.11 15.53 5.55
C ILE A 328 -8.22 14.78 4.57
N THR A 329 -8.52 14.89 3.28
CA THR A 329 -7.64 14.37 2.22
C THR A 329 -6.72 15.48 1.72
N LEU A 330 -5.42 15.24 1.77
CA LEU A 330 -4.43 16.02 1.02
C LEU A 330 -4.06 15.29 -0.26
N ALA A 331 -4.01 16.01 -1.38
CA ALA A 331 -3.71 15.41 -2.67
C ALA A 331 -2.84 16.29 -3.58
N ILE A 332 -2.02 15.65 -4.41
CA ILE A 332 -1.23 16.35 -5.43
C ILE A 332 -1.20 15.49 -6.69
N ILE A 333 -1.59 16.06 -7.83
CA ILE A 333 -1.35 15.48 -9.14
C ILE A 333 -0.18 16.22 -9.78
N CYS A 334 0.93 15.49 -9.90
CA CYS A 334 2.19 16.00 -10.43
C CYS A 334 2.55 15.31 -11.74
N PRO A 335 3.21 16.02 -12.67
CA PRO A 335 3.80 15.35 -13.79
C PRO A 335 4.94 14.43 -13.37
N VAL A 336 5.02 13.27 -14.02
CA VAL A 336 6.09 12.30 -13.81
C VAL A 336 7.36 12.81 -14.48
N SER A 337 8.43 12.95 -13.70
CA SER A 337 9.73 13.42 -14.19
C SER A 337 10.83 12.43 -13.83
N LYS A 338 11.58 11.98 -14.83
CA LYS A 338 12.79 11.16 -14.60
C LYS A 338 13.87 11.90 -13.81
N LYS A 339 13.86 13.24 -13.84
CA LYS A 339 14.86 14.07 -13.16
C LYS A 339 14.52 14.33 -11.70
N ASN A 340 13.24 14.31 -11.34
CA ASN A 340 12.82 14.57 -9.97
C ASN A 340 11.54 13.78 -9.64
N GLN A 341 11.69 12.75 -8.81
CA GLN A 341 10.58 12.00 -8.28
C GLN A 341 9.85 12.85 -7.24
N ASN A 342 8.54 13.02 -7.42
CA ASN A 342 7.69 13.55 -6.37
C ASN A 342 7.75 12.56 -5.19
N VAL A 343 8.05 13.03 -3.99
CA VAL A 343 8.18 12.17 -2.80
C VAL A 343 7.01 12.28 -1.83
N CYS A 344 6.12 13.23 -2.06
CA CYS A 344 4.95 13.38 -1.23
C CYS A 344 3.94 12.25 -1.47
N PHE A 345 3.18 11.80 -0.48
CA PHE A 345 3.22 12.20 0.93
C PHE A 345 3.99 11.21 1.80
N HIS A 346 4.69 10.23 1.22
CA HIS A 346 5.47 9.30 2.03
C HIS A 346 6.60 10.02 2.78
N HIS A 347 7.25 10.95 2.09
CA HIS A 347 8.19 11.89 2.65
C HIS A 347 7.69 13.33 2.54
N THR A 348 8.21 14.18 3.42
CA THR A 348 8.14 15.65 3.34
C THR A 348 9.56 16.22 3.38
N TYR A 349 9.73 17.47 2.95
CA TYR A 349 11.00 18.18 3.09
C TYR A 349 11.02 18.96 4.42
N ASP A 350 12.08 18.75 5.20
CA ASP A 350 12.37 19.47 6.43
C ASP A 350 13.82 19.97 6.37
N ASN A 351 14.02 21.29 6.41
CA ASN A 351 15.34 21.93 6.24
C ASN A 351 16.12 21.40 5.03
N GLY A 352 15.42 21.18 3.91
CA GLY A 352 16.00 20.68 2.65
C GLY A 352 16.24 19.17 2.59
N LYS A 353 16.03 18.43 3.69
CA LYS A 353 16.19 16.96 3.73
C LYS A 353 14.84 16.26 3.63
N LYS A 354 14.82 15.08 2.99
CA LYS A 354 13.64 14.20 2.98
C LYS A 354 13.52 13.53 4.35
N VAL A 355 12.34 13.58 4.94
CA VAL A 355 12.00 12.91 6.21
C VAL A 355 10.67 12.20 6.07
N LEU A 356 10.51 11.05 6.75
CA LEU A 356 9.24 10.31 6.75
C LEU A 356 8.14 11.17 7.34
N ILE A 357 6.98 11.25 6.67
CA ILE A 357 5.91 12.14 7.12
C ILE A 357 5.41 11.80 8.53
N ARG A 358 5.36 10.51 8.87
CA ARG A 358 4.91 10.04 10.18
C ARG A 358 5.87 10.42 11.29
N ASP A 359 7.18 10.39 11.03
CA ASP A 359 8.17 10.86 11.98
C ASP A 359 8.12 12.39 12.13
N HIS A 360 7.96 13.11 11.01
CA HIS A 360 7.88 14.57 10.98
C HIS A 360 6.66 15.12 11.74
N LEU A 361 5.51 14.44 11.62
CA LEU A 361 4.26 14.79 12.29
C LEU A 361 4.00 13.96 13.56
N TYR A 362 5.01 13.23 14.07
CA TYR A 362 4.92 12.40 15.27
C TYR A 362 3.71 11.44 15.34
N ASP A 363 3.26 10.91 14.20
CA ASP A 363 2.15 9.95 14.13
C ASP A 363 2.60 8.54 14.53
N ARG A 364 2.56 8.26 15.84
CA ARG A 364 2.86 6.93 16.39
C ARG A 364 1.69 5.96 16.30
N ASN A 365 0.48 6.46 16.09
CA ASN A 365 -0.74 5.66 16.13
C ASN A 365 -1.21 5.21 14.75
N GLY A 366 -0.60 5.72 13.67
CA GLY A 366 -0.93 5.34 12.30
C GLY A 366 -2.20 5.99 11.80
N TYR A 367 -2.47 7.23 12.23
CA TYR A 367 -3.61 8.03 11.80
C TYR A 367 -3.35 8.84 10.52
N LEU A 368 -2.11 8.80 10.00
CA LEU A 368 -1.74 9.31 8.69
C LEU A 368 -1.69 8.17 7.66
N ASN A 369 -2.71 8.14 6.81
CA ASN A 369 -2.86 7.15 5.76
C ASN A 369 -2.27 7.66 4.43
N VAL A 370 -1.02 7.29 4.15
CA VAL A 370 -0.38 7.56 2.86
C VAL A 370 -0.74 6.46 1.87
N TYR A 371 -1.32 6.83 0.73
CA TYR A 371 -1.69 5.87 -0.31
C TYR A 371 -0.57 5.68 -1.35
N PRO A 372 -0.42 4.48 -1.92
CA PRO A 372 0.45 4.26 -3.06
C PRO A 372 0.18 5.21 -4.20
N LYS A 373 1.26 5.73 -4.81
CA LYS A 373 1.16 6.57 -5.99
C LYS A 373 0.64 5.78 -7.17
N ILE A 374 -0.16 6.42 -8.01
CA ILE A 374 -0.74 5.80 -9.20
C ILE A 374 -0.86 6.82 -10.32
N TYR A 375 -0.76 6.38 -11.57
CA TYR A 375 -0.89 7.29 -12.70
C TYR A 375 -2.34 7.71 -12.91
N ILE A 376 -2.53 8.98 -13.30
CA ILE A 376 -3.81 9.51 -13.74
C ILE A 376 -3.88 9.41 -15.26
N TYR A 377 -4.97 8.84 -15.76
CA TYR A 377 -5.26 8.83 -17.19
C TYR A 377 -5.71 10.21 -17.64
N THR A 378 -4.96 10.81 -18.56
CA THR A 378 -5.29 12.07 -19.19
C THR A 378 -5.28 11.89 -20.71
N PRO A 379 -6.44 11.94 -21.38
CA PRO A 379 -6.49 11.74 -22.82
C PRO A 379 -5.73 12.88 -23.53
N LYS A 380 -4.95 12.53 -24.55
CA LYS A 380 -4.28 13.48 -25.47
C LYS A 380 -3.24 14.41 -24.83
N LEU A 381 -2.80 14.16 -23.59
CA LEU A 381 -1.64 14.86 -23.02
C LEU A 381 -0.34 14.10 -23.33
N ASN A 382 0.69 14.83 -23.77
CA ASN A 382 2.03 14.28 -24.02
C ASN A 382 2.81 14.01 -22.72
N GLN A 383 2.21 14.29 -21.57
CA GLN A 383 2.84 14.21 -20.26
C GLN A 383 2.04 13.28 -19.36
N ILE A 384 2.75 12.38 -18.68
CA ILE A 384 2.17 11.45 -17.70
C ILE A 384 2.10 12.16 -16.36
N TYR A 385 1.01 11.93 -15.63
CA TYR A 385 0.80 12.47 -14.30
C TYR A 385 0.62 11.34 -13.29
N GLU A 386 1.11 11.55 -12.07
CA GLU A 386 0.90 10.69 -10.91
C GLU A 386 0.09 11.42 -9.85
N GLU A 387 -0.72 10.69 -9.09
CA GLU A 387 -1.41 11.17 -7.91
C GLU A 387 -0.69 10.72 -6.64
N SER A 388 -0.47 11.66 -5.74
CA SER A 388 -0.08 11.44 -4.35
C SER A 388 -1.25 11.79 -3.44
N LYS A 389 -1.63 10.89 -2.54
CA LYS A 389 -2.74 11.11 -1.58
C LYS A 389 -2.31 10.78 -0.15
N LEU A 390 -2.67 11.66 0.78
CA LEU A 390 -2.61 11.44 2.23
C LEU A 390 -4.00 11.69 2.80
N VAL A 391 -4.47 10.79 3.66
CA VAL A 391 -5.65 11.05 4.49
C VAL A 391 -5.19 11.27 5.92
N ILE A 392 -5.56 12.42 6.46
CA ILE A 392 -5.39 12.77 7.87
C ILE A 392 -6.70 12.40 8.55
N ARG A 393 -6.65 11.35 9.38
CA ARG A 393 -7.84 10.89 10.09
C ARG A 393 -8.27 11.86 11.17
N LYS A 394 -9.57 11.94 11.44
CA LYS A 394 -10.13 12.80 12.51
C LYS A 394 -9.44 12.61 13.87
N GLU A 395 -9.00 11.39 14.19
CA GLU A 395 -8.29 11.11 15.44
C GLU A 395 -6.93 11.82 15.51
N PHE A 396 -6.23 11.98 14.38
CA PHE A 396 -5.01 12.78 14.32
C PHE A 396 -5.32 14.26 14.53
N ILE A 397 -6.41 14.75 13.91
CA ILE A 397 -6.85 16.15 14.02
C ILE A 397 -7.11 16.50 15.48
N GLU A 398 -7.83 15.65 16.23
CA GLU A 398 -8.08 15.82 17.66
C GLU A 398 -6.79 15.87 18.49
N ILE A 399 -5.84 14.96 18.24
CA ILE A 399 -4.57 14.93 18.95
C ILE A 399 -3.74 16.18 18.66
N PHE A 400 -3.68 16.58 17.39
CA PHE A 400 -2.93 17.74 16.93
C PHE A 400 -3.45 19.02 17.59
N LYS A 401 -4.78 19.21 17.63
CA LYS A 401 -5.42 20.35 18.31
C LYS A 401 -5.02 20.46 19.78
N ASN A 402 -5.16 19.34 20.51
CA ASN A 402 -4.92 19.30 21.95
C ASN A 402 -3.44 19.50 22.31
N ASN A 403 -2.52 19.35 21.36
CA ASN A 403 -1.09 19.37 21.60
C ASN A 403 -0.30 20.18 20.55
N LYS A 404 -0.90 21.22 19.95
CA LYS A 404 -0.34 21.92 18.77
C LYS A 404 1.13 22.29 18.89
N CYS A 405 1.57 22.74 20.08
CA CYS A 405 2.97 23.13 20.35
C CYS A 405 3.99 21.98 20.23
N ASN A 406 3.54 20.73 20.33
CA ASN A 406 4.40 19.54 20.29
C ASN A 406 4.52 18.95 18.87
N TYR A 407 3.75 19.45 17.90
CA TYR A 407 3.70 18.94 16.54
C TYR A 407 4.23 19.95 15.54
N LYS A 408 4.96 19.47 14.55
CA LYS A 408 5.21 20.28 13.36
C LYS A 408 3.89 20.46 12.60
N ASN A 409 3.72 21.65 12.04
CA ASN A 409 2.46 22.04 11.40
C ASN A 409 2.61 22.31 9.90
N VAL A 410 3.70 21.86 9.28
CA VAL A 410 3.98 22.10 7.87
C VAL A 410 4.36 20.80 7.18
N ILE A 411 3.72 20.53 6.04
CA ILE A 411 4.12 19.48 5.10
C ILE A 411 4.58 20.19 3.83
N LEU A 412 5.85 20.00 3.43
CA LEU A 412 6.43 20.62 2.25
C LEU A 412 6.68 19.58 1.17
N CYS A 413 6.04 19.81 0.03
CA CYS A 413 6.12 19.00 -1.17
C CYS A 413 6.79 19.76 -2.29
N LYS A 414 7.44 19.03 -3.20
CA LYS A 414 8.06 19.61 -4.39
C LYS A 414 7.52 18.91 -5.64
N CYS A 415 7.16 19.71 -6.63
CA CYS A 415 6.65 19.23 -7.90
C CYS A 415 7.36 19.93 -9.06
N TYR A 416 7.77 19.18 -10.09
CA TYR A 416 8.31 19.77 -11.31
C TYR A 416 7.23 19.78 -12.40
N ALA A 417 6.72 20.96 -12.72
CA ALA A 417 5.65 21.15 -13.70
C ALA A 417 5.94 22.39 -14.54
N ASN A 418 5.49 22.42 -15.80
CA ASN A 418 5.65 23.58 -16.70
C ASN A 418 7.08 24.13 -16.74
N ASN A 419 8.08 23.23 -16.73
CA ASN A 419 9.51 23.55 -16.67
C ASN A 419 9.98 24.34 -15.42
N LYS A 420 9.20 24.33 -14.33
CA LYS A 420 9.49 25.02 -13.07
C LYS A 420 9.37 24.08 -11.87
N TYR A 421 10.11 24.38 -10.81
CA TYR A 421 9.94 23.74 -9.51
C TYR A 421 8.95 24.52 -8.67
N TYR A 422 7.91 23.82 -8.23
CA TYR A 422 6.90 24.32 -7.31
C TYR A 422 7.15 23.77 -5.91
N ASP A 423 7.18 24.68 -4.93
CA ASP A 423 7.15 24.36 -3.51
C ASP A 423 5.70 24.43 -3.04
N ILE A 424 5.15 23.31 -2.60
CA ILE A 424 3.75 23.17 -2.19
C ILE A 424 3.73 22.90 -0.69
N THR A 425 3.27 23.88 0.07
CA THR A 425 3.29 23.88 1.53
C THR A 425 1.86 23.69 2.03
N PHE A 426 1.59 22.59 2.73
CA PHE A 426 0.37 22.40 3.49
C PHE A 426 0.60 22.85 4.92
N ASN A 427 -0.06 23.93 5.32
CA ASN A 427 0.02 24.51 6.65
C ASN A 427 -1.16 24.02 7.48
N LEU A 428 -0.89 23.17 8.47
CA LEU A 428 -1.86 22.66 9.43
C LEU A 428 -2.16 23.78 10.44
N ILE A 429 -3.36 24.37 10.38
CA ILE A 429 -3.71 25.57 11.15
C ILE A 429 -4.75 25.33 12.22
#